data_AF-A0A7W7W0V0-F1
#
_entry.id   AF-A0A7W7W0V0-F1
#
_cell.length_a   1.000
_cell.length_b   1.000
_cell.length_c   1.000
_cell.angle_alpha   90.00
_cell.angle_beta   90.00
_cell.angle_gamma   90.00
#
_symmetry.space_group_name_H-M   'P 1'
#
loop_
_entity.id
_entity.type
_entity.pdbx_description
1 polymer ?
#
loop_
_entity_poly.entity_id
_entity_poly.type
_entity_poly.pdbx_seq_one_letter_code
_entity_poly.pdbx_strand_id
1 'polypeptide(L)'
;MRITVHIENASDEIAHRLLDLLAEHPGALTTDSLDPTWTEDRALRLLRELPTRAATLLRLAAAGGGWVDAEQLRTADGKGLQGHTAAITQALKRGVRNGWWPEATVKPVEAVYNSDVAGPQRALGFQLADDEVTTAFRAAVTRFDAEGSQEQ
;
A
#
# COMPACT_ATOMS: atom_id res chain seq x y z
N MET A 1 -1.60 -24.34 -21.72
CA MET A 1 -2.87 -23.85 -21.13
C MET A 1 -2.51 -23.15 -19.83
N ARG A 2 -3.05 -21.97 -19.54
CA ARG A 2 -2.82 -21.23 -18.29
C ARG A 2 -4.12 -21.22 -17.49
N ILE A 3 -4.06 -21.58 -16.22
CA ILE A 3 -5.21 -21.59 -15.29
C ILE A 3 -4.92 -20.57 -14.20
N THR A 4 -5.85 -19.64 -13.98
CA THR A 4 -5.81 -18.67 -12.88
C THR A 4 -7.04 -18.89 -12.01
N VAL A 5 -6.85 -19.03 -10.70
CA VAL A 5 -7.91 -19.35 -9.74
C VAL A 5 -7.98 -18.24 -8.70
N HIS A 6 -9.13 -17.58 -8.59
CA HIS A 6 -9.43 -16.61 -7.53
C HIS A 6 -10.42 -17.23 -6.56
N ILE A 7 -10.10 -17.26 -5.28
CA ILE A 7 -10.95 -17.85 -4.24
C ILE A 7 -11.11 -16.85 -3.11
N GLU A 8 -12.34 -16.51 -2.82
CA GLU A 8 -12.73 -15.69 -1.67
C GLU A 8 -13.58 -16.55 -0.72
N ASN A 9 -13.35 -16.42 0.59
CA ASN A 9 -14.11 -17.14 1.63
C ASN A 9 -14.14 -18.68 1.44
N ALA A 10 -12.99 -19.29 1.11
CA ALA A 10 -12.88 -20.74 1.01
C ALA A 10 -13.20 -21.43 2.34
N SER A 11 -13.94 -22.54 2.30
CA SER A 11 -13.96 -23.48 3.43
C SER A 11 -12.61 -24.21 3.51
N ASP A 12 -12.25 -24.68 4.71
CA ASP A 12 -11.03 -25.46 4.92
C ASP A 12 -10.97 -26.68 4.00
N GLU A 13 -12.11 -27.30 3.71
CA GLU A 13 -12.20 -28.44 2.79
C GLU A 13 -11.76 -28.07 1.37
N ILE A 14 -12.21 -26.93 0.85
CA ILE A 14 -11.86 -26.47 -0.50
C ILE A 14 -10.36 -26.15 -0.57
N ALA A 15 -9.84 -25.50 0.48
CA ALA A 15 -8.41 -25.18 0.57
C ALA A 15 -7.56 -26.46 0.55
N HIS A 16 -7.90 -27.48 1.35
CA HIS A 16 -7.16 -28.73 1.40
C HIS A 16 -7.20 -29.48 0.06
N ARG A 17 -8.39 -29.64 -0.54
CA ARG A 17 -8.50 -30.33 -1.83
C ARG A 17 -7.73 -29.63 -2.95
N LEU A 18 -7.70 -28.30 -2.94
CA LEU A 18 -6.91 -27.55 -3.91
C LEU A 18 -5.41 -27.74 -3.67
N LEU A 19 -4.95 -27.67 -2.42
CA LEU A 19 -3.56 -27.91 -2.07
C LEU A 19 -3.10 -29.32 -2.45
N ASP A 20 -3.94 -30.33 -2.22
CA ASP A 20 -3.68 -31.72 -2.62
C ASP A 20 -3.51 -31.82 -4.15
N LEU A 21 -4.43 -31.21 -4.91
CA LEU A 21 -4.37 -31.19 -6.37
C LEU A 21 -3.11 -30.49 -6.90
N LEU A 22 -2.70 -29.38 -6.27
CA LEU A 22 -1.48 -28.68 -6.64
C LEU A 22 -0.24 -29.53 -6.30
N ALA A 23 -0.25 -30.22 -5.16
CA ALA A 23 0.85 -31.09 -4.72
C ALA A 23 1.07 -32.31 -5.64
N GLU A 24 0.03 -32.79 -6.32
CA GLU A 24 0.13 -33.87 -7.31
C GLU A 24 0.91 -33.44 -8.58
N HIS A 25 1.02 -32.13 -8.84
CA HIS A 25 1.59 -31.59 -10.07
C HIS A 25 2.64 -30.49 -9.85
N PRO A 26 3.72 -30.73 -9.07
CA PRO A 26 4.66 -29.69 -8.66
C PRO A 26 5.42 -29.05 -9.84
N GLY A 27 5.64 -29.78 -10.94
CA GLY A 27 6.29 -29.26 -12.15
C GLY A 27 5.40 -28.39 -13.03
N ALA A 28 4.08 -28.37 -12.78
CA ALA A 28 3.13 -27.48 -13.44
C ALA A 28 2.87 -26.20 -12.64
N LEU A 29 3.42 -26.11 -11.42
CA LEU A 29 3.28 -24.95 -10.56
C LEU A 29 4.42 -23.98 -10.82
N THR A 30 4.14 -22.95 -11.59
CA THR A 30 4.83 -21.67 -11.44
C THR A 30 4.05 -20.84 -10.46
N THR A 31 4.61 -20.59 -9.28
CA THR A 31 4.25 -19.39 -8.53
C THR A 31 4.71 -18.22 -9.40
N ASP A 32 3.82 -17.68 -10.23
CA ASP A 32 4.06 -16.35 -10.80
C ASP A 32 4.47 -15.49 -9.61
N SER A 33 5.64 -14.85 -9.70
CA SER A 33 6.04 -13.87 -8.71
C SER A 33 4.84 -12.94 -8.57
N LEU A 34 4.15 -13.03 -7.44
CA LEU A 34 2.91 -12.29 -7.23
C LEU A 34 3.22 -10.86 -7.63
N ASP A 35 2.42 -10.31 -8.54
CA ASP A 35 2.65 -9.00 -9.11
C ASP A 35 2.87 -8.00 -7.95
N PRO A 36 4.05 -7.35 -7.83
CA PRO A 36 4.35 -6.45 -6.73
C PRO A 36 3.68 -5.08 -6.88
N THR A 37 2.90 -4.85 -7.94
CA THR A 37 2.23 -3.57 -8.21
C THR A 37 1.14 -3.24 -7.19
N TRP A 38 0.88 -1.95 -7.01
CA TRP A 38 -0.23 -1.50 -6.19
C TRP A 38 -1.53 -1.52 -7.00
N THR A 39 -2.49 -2.33 -6.54
CA THR A 39 -3.88 -2.30 -7.01
C THR A 39 -4.74 -1.44 -6.07
N GLU A 40 -5.92 -1.01 -6.52
CA GLU A 40 -6.90 -0.32 -5.67
C GLU A 40 -7.16 -1.07 -4.35
N ASP A 41 -7.42 -2.38 -4.39
CA ASP A 41 -7.77 -3.15 -3.18
C ASP A 41 -6.62 -3.23 -2.17
N ARG A 42 -5.38 -3.42 -2.64
CA ARG A 42 -4.18 -3.35 -1.79
C ARG A 42 -4.01 -1.97 -1.18
N ALA A 43 -4.19 -0.90 -1.96
CA ALA A 43 -4.10 0.47 -1.46
C ALA A 43 -5.19 0.77 -0.42
N LEU A 44 -6.43 0.33 -0.66
CA LEU A 44 -7.54 0.45 0.30
C LEU A 44 -7.25 -0.32 1.59
N ARG A 45 -6.74 -1.56 1.47
CA ARG A 45 -6.31 -2.35 2.62
C ARG A 45 -5.24 -1.61 3.42
N LEU A 46 -4.23 -1.03 2.76
CA LEU A 46 -3.20 -0.27 3.45
C LEU A 46 -3.81 0.94 4.19
N LEU A 47 -4.70 1.70 3.56
CA LEU A 47 -5.35 2.85 4.21
C LEU A 47 -6.11 2.46 5.48
N ARG A 48 -6.84 1.33 5.46
CA ARG A 48 -7.56 0.79 6.63
C ARG A 48 -6.64 0.35 7.77
N GLU A 49 -5.44 -0.09 7.44
CA GLU A 49 -4.45 -0.61 8.39
C GLU A 49 -3.57 0.47 9.02
N LEU A 50 -3.63 1.69 8.49
CA LEU A 50 -2.82 2.81 8.94
C LEU A 50 -3.53 3.61 10.03
N PRO A 51 -2.79 4.09 11.04
CA PRO A 51 -3.28 5.17 11.89
C PRO A 51 -3.65 6.39 11.04
N THR A 52 -4.69 7.14 11.46
CA THR A 52 -5.23 8.31 10.75
C THR A 52 -4.13 9.21 10.20
N ARG A 53 -3.12 9.49 11.02
CA ARG A 53 -1.98 10.34 10.66
C ARG A 53 -1.21 9.84 9.43
N ALA A 54 -0.91 8.54 9.38
CA ALA A 54 -0.18 7.96 8.26
C ALA A 54 -1.07 7.82 7.00
N ALA A 55 -2.36 7.54 7.20
CA ALA A 55 -3.34 7.56 6.11
C ALA A 55 -3.49 8.96 5.49
N THR A 56 -3.48 10.03 6.30
CA THR A 56 -3.54 11.42 5.80
C THR A 56 -2.43 11.74 4.81
N LEU A 57 -1.22 11.25 5.03
CA LEU A 57 -0.11 11.46 4.09
C LEU A 57 -0.43 10.87 2.71
N LEU A 58 -0.88 9.62 2.66
CA LEU A 58 -1.21 8.94 1.40
C LEU A 58 -2.45 9.57 0.73
N ARG A 59 -3.44 10.01 1.52
CA ARG A 59 -4.62 10.72 1.02
C ARG A 59 -4.25 12.05 0.36
N LEU A 60 -3.45 12.87 1.04
CA LEU A 60 -3.02 14.16 0.50
C LEU A 60 -2.13 13.99 -0.72
N ALA A 61 -1.20 13.02 -0.71
CA ALA A 61 -0.36 12.72 -1.87
C ALA A 61 -1.21 12.26 -3.08
N ALA A 62 -2.19 11.38 -2.88
CA ALA A 62 -3.09 10.94 -3.94
C ALA A 62 -3.90 12.10 -4.52
N ALA A 63 -4.46 12.98 -3.66
CA ALA A 63 -5.19 14.17 -4.09
C ALA A 63 -4.27 15.14 -4.86
N GLY A 64 -3.03 15.32 -4.42
CA GLY A 64 -2.00 16.15 -5.04
C GLY A 64 -1.34 15.56 -6.30
N GLY A 65 -1.88 14.48 -6.86
CA GLY A 65 -1.32 13.87 -8.08
C GLY A 65 0.00 13.15 -7.87
N GLY A 66 0.15 12.54 -6.70
CA GLY A 66 1.35 11.83 -6.30
C GLY A 66 2.24 12.62 -5.35
N TRP A 67 2.01 13.92 -5.17
CA TRP A 67 2.87 14.77 -4.34
C TRP A 67 2.14 15.37 -3.14
N VAL A 68 2.82 15.47 -2.01
CA VAL A 68 2.41 16.30 -0.87
C VAL A 68 3.59 17.05 -0.28
N ASP A 69 3.40 18.34 -0.02
CA ASP A 69 4.41 19.20 0.57
C ASP A 69 4.65 18.91 2.06
N ALA A 70 5.90 18.99 2.50
CA ALA A 70 6.28 18.71 3.88
C ALA A 70 5.73 19.74 4.88
N GLU A 71 5.62 21.03 4.51
CA GLU A 71 4.99 22.06 5.33
C GLU A 71 3.47 21.87 5.44
N GLN A 72 2.83 21.41 4.37
CA GLN A 72 1.40 21.05 4.41
C GLN A 72 1.14 19.95 5.44
N LEU A 73 2.00 18.92 5.50
CA LEU A 73 1.91 17.86 6.51
C LEU A 73 2.26 18.34 7.92
N ARG A 74 3.24 19.24 8.08
CA ARG A 74 3.59 19.78 9.41
C ARG A 74 2.46 20.63 9.99
N THR A 75 1.75 21.37 9.14
CA THR A 75 0.67 22.28 9.55
C THR A 75 -0.61 21.53 9.92
N ALA A 76 -0.90 20.39 9.29
CA ALA A 76 -2.09 19.60 9.56
C ALA A 76 -2.13 18.99 10.98
N ASP A 77 -0.97 18.67 11.56
CA ASP A 77 -0.91 17.92 12.83
C ASP A 77 0.17 18.37 13.83
N GLY A 78 0.94 19.42 13.53
CA GLY A 78 1.87 20.08 14.46
C GLY A 78 3.03 19.22 14.97
N LYS A 79 3.30 18.07 14.33
CA LYS A 79 4.28 17.06 14.78
C LYS A 79 5.30 16.71 13.69
N GLY A 80 6.41 16.07 14.08
CA GLY A 80 7.49 15.68 13.16
C GLY A 80 7.09 14.59 12.15
N LEU A 81 7.64 14.65 10.93
CA LEU A 81 7.22 13.84 9.77
C LEU A 81 7.57 12.34 9.86
N GLN A 82 8.54 11.96 10.70
CA GLN A 82 8.93 10.56 10.86
C GLN A 82 7.78 9.63 11.28
N GLY A 83 6.79 10.17 12.01
CA GLY A 83 5.64 9.40 12.48
C GLY A 83 4.76 8.86 11.34
N HIS A 84 4.67 9.58 10.21
CA HIS A 84 3.88 9.12 9.07
C HIS A 84 4.57 7.96 8.37
N THR A 85 5.85 8.13 8.04
CA THR A 85 6.60 7.13 7.26
C THR A 85 6.90 5.85 8.02
N ALA A 86 7.16 5.95 9.33
CA ALA A 86 7.45 4.78 10.15
C ALA A 86 6.25 3.84 10.22
N ALA A 87 5.04 4.39 10.40
CA ALA A 87 3.80 3.61 10.42
C ALA A 87 3.54 2.91 9.07
N ILE A 88 3.78 3.58 7.95
CA ILE A 88 3.67 2.99 6.61
C ILE A 88 4.63 1.81 6.46
N THR A 89 5.91 1.98 6.81
CA THR A 89 6.89 0.89 6.73
C THR A 89 6.49 -0.31 7.59
N GLN A 90 5.96 -0.09 8.81
CA GLN A 90 5.51 -1.19 9.67
C GLN A 90 4.26 -1.88 9.13
N ALA A 91 3.32 -1.13 8.54
CA ALA A 91 2.15 -1.71 7.88
C ALA A 91 2.56 -2.59 6.69
N LEU A 92 3.50 -2.13 5.86
CA LEU A 92 4.06 -2.91 4.75
C LEU A 92 4.67 -4.24 5.20
N LYS A 93 5.53 -4.20 6.22
CA LYS A 93 6.12 -5.41 6.80
C LYS A 93 5.07 -6.37 7.37
N ARG A 94 4.04 -5.84 8.02
CA ARG A 94 2.92 -6.64 8.55
C ARG A 94 2.12 -7.29 7.42
N GLY A 95 1.84 -6.57 6.33
CA GLY A 95 1.10 -7.13 5.21
C GLY A 95 1.86 -8.21 4.43
N VAL A 96 3.19 -8.11 4.33
CA VAL A 96 4.01 -9.22 3.80
C VAL A 96 3.86 -10.46 4.68
N ARG A 97 4.00 -10.30 6.01
CA ARG A 97 3.85 -11.41 6.97
C ARG A 97 2.46 -12.06 6.92
N ASN A 98 1.43 -11.26 6.66
CA ASN A 98 0.04 -11.71 6.59
C ASN A 98 -0.40 -12.14 5.19
N GLY A 99 0.50 -12.13 4.19
CA GLY A 99 0.20 -12.53 2.81
C GLY A 99 -0.71 -11.57 2.03
N TRP A 100 -0.85 -10.31 2.46
CA TRP A 100 -1.70 -9.32 1.76
C TRP A 100 -1.05 -8.80 0.47
N TRP A 101 0.28 -8.77 0.44
CA TRP A 101 1.05 -8.41 -0.74
C TRP A 101 2.42 -9.07 -0.74
N PRO A 102 3.08 -9.15 -1.90
CA PRO A 102 4.39 -9.79 -2.04
C PRO A 102 5.50 -9.05 -1.29
N GLU A 103 6.58 -9.75 -0.95
CA GLU A 103 7.76 -9.12 -0.34
C GLU A 103 8.39 -8.05 -1.24
N ALA A 104 8.30 -8.23 -2.57
CA ALA A 104 8.78 -7.28 -3.57
C ALA A 104 7.90 -6.03 -3.73
N THR A 105 6.78 -5.91 -2.99
CA THR A 105 5.90 -4.74 -3.07
C THR A 105 6.65 -3.49 -2.62
N VAL A 106 6.82 -2.55 -3.54
CA VAL A 106 7.55 -1.32 -3.28
C VAL A 106 6.77 -0.43 -2.30
N LYS A 107 7.53 0.35 -1.52
CA LYS A 107 6.92 1.35 -0.65
C LYS A 107 6.16 2.35 -1.51
N PRO A 108 4.88 2.65 -1.23
CA PRO A 108 4.07 3.47 -2.11
C PRO A 108 4.48 4.94 -2.09
N VAL A 109 5.26 5.37 -1.09
CA VAL A 109 5.63 6.78 -0.89
C VAL A 109 7.04 6.93 -0.33
N GLU A 110 7.78 7.88 -0.88
CA GLU A 110 9.14 8.22 -0.47
C GLU A 110 9.29 9.69 -0.12
N ALA A 111 10.25 9.99 0.76
CA ALA A 111 10.58 11.36 1.13
C ALA A 111 11.54 11.94 0.08
N VAL A 112 11.22 13.13 -0.42
CA VAL A 112 12.11 13.88 -1.33
C VAL A 112 12.83 14.94 -0.51
N TYR A 113 14.15 14.99 -0.64
CA TYR A 113 15.03 15.88 0.11
C TYR A 113 15.65 16.93 -0.79
N ASN A 114 15.98 18.09 -0.23
CA ASN A 114 16.76 19.09 -0.93
C ASN A 114 18.24 18.67 -0.96
N SER A 115 18.76 18.35 -2.15
CA SER A 115 20.16 17.96 -2.37
C SER A 115 21.14 19.13 -2.39
N ASP A 116 20.65 20.36 -2.52
CA ASP A 116 21.48 21.54 -2.82
C ASP A 116 21.99 22.26 -1.56
N VAL A 117 21.64 21.75 -0.36
CA VAL A 117 22.00 22.36 0.92
C VAL A 117 22.95 21.45 1.71
N ALA A 118 24.14 21.95 2.02
CA ALA A 118 25.06 21.29 2.94
C ALA A 118 24.52 21.38 4.38
N GLY A 119 24.05 20.26 4.94
CA GLY A 119 23.51 20.20 6.31
C GLY A 119 22.46 19.10 6.51
N PRO A 120 21.81 19.01 7.70
CA PRO A 120 20.74 18.06 7.93
C PRO A 120 19.59 18.29 6.95
N GLN A 121 19.40 17.36 6.03
CA GLN A 121 18.41 17.47 4.95
C GLN A 121 16.99 17.42 5.53
N ARG A 122 16.22 18.48 5.29
CA ARG A 122 14.79 18.48 5.55
C ARG A 122 14.08 17.95 4.32
N ALA A 123 13.10 17.07 4.53
CA ALA A 123 12.23 16.64 3.44
C ALA A 123 11.46 17.85 2.90
N LEU A 124 11.51 18.03 1.57
CA LEU A 124 10.70 18.97 0.80
C LEU A 124 9.25 18.51 0.74
N GLY A 125 9.04 17.20 0.66
CA GLY A 125 7.72 16.59 0.60
C GLY A 125 7.82 15.09 0.41
N PHE A 126 6.71 14.51 0.00
CA PHE A 126 6.58 13.08 -0.23
C PHE A 126 5.98 12.81 -1.59
N GLN A 127 6.56 11.85 -2.30
CA GLN A 127 6.20 11.46 -3.66
C GLN A 127 5.73 10.01 -3.67
N LEU A 128 4.58 9.75 -4.29
CA LEU A 128 4.15 8.40 -4.63
C LEU A 128 5.06 7.82 -5.71
N ALA A 129 5.33 6.52 -5.63
CA ALA A 129 6.39 5.88 -6.41
C ALA A 129 6.27 6.12 -7.93
N ASP A 130 5.06 6.02 -8.48
CA ASP A 130 4.77 6.25 -9.89
C ASP A 130 3.28 6.59 -10.13
N ASP A 131 2.91 6.76 -11.40
CA ASP A 131 1.55 7.11 -11.84
C ASP A 131 0.55 5.96 -11.63
N GLU A 132 0.97 4.71 -11.70
CA GLU A 132 0.11 3.55 -11.45
C GLU A 132 -0.24 3.47 -9.96
N VAL A 133 0.74 3.63 -9.08
CA VAL A 133 0.55 3.77 -7.64
C VAL A 133 -0.36 4.95 -7.34
N THR A 134 -0.14 6.10 -7.99
CA THR A 134 -0.99 7.29 -7.82
C THR A 134 -2.44 7.00 -8.20
N THR A 135 -2.65 6.31 -9.31
CA THR A 135 -3.98 5.90 -9.79
C THR A 135 -4.66 4.95 -8.80
N ALA A 136 -3.96 3.92 -8.33
CA ALA A 136 -4.47 2.96 -7.36
C ALA A 136 -4.87 3.62 -6.04
N PHE A 137 -4.04 4.54 -5.52
CA PHE A 137 -4.35 5.25 -4.28
C PHE A 137 -5.50 6.25 -4.44
N ARG A 138 -5.64 6.92 -5.59
CA ARG A 138 -6.80 7.80 -5.84
C ARG A 138 -8.13 7.05 -5.80
N ALA A 139 -8.19 5.89 -6.46
CA ALA A 139 -9.37 5.03 -6.43
C ALA A 139 -9.67 4.54 -5.01
N ALA A 140 -8.64 4.07 -4.31
CA ALA A 140 -8.77 3.59 -2.94
C ALA A 140 -9.24 4.66 -1.95
N VAL A 141 -8.74 5.90 -2.05
CA VAL A 141 -9.16 7.01 -1.20
C VAL A 141 -10.63 7.37 -1.43
N THR A 142 -11.05 7.39 -2.70
CA THR A 142 -12.46 7.65 -3.05
C THR A 142 -13.38 6.62 -2.38
N ARG A 143 -13.01 5.34 -2.44
CA ARG A 143 -13.75 4.25 -1.80
C ARG A 143 -13.70 4.33 -0.27
N PHE A 144 -12.54 4.60 0.31
CA PHE A 144 -12.35 4.75 1.75
C PHE A 144 -13.21 5.87 2.34
N ASP A 145 -13.28 7.02 1.65
CA ASP A 145 -14.06 8.18 2.11
C ASP A 145 -15.57 7.97 1.94
N ALA A 146 -15.99 7.23 0.90
CA ALA A 146 -17.38 6.83 0.72
C ALA A 146 -17.85 5.88 1.84
N GLU A 147 -17.01 4.93 2.25
CA GLU A 147 -17.30 4.00 3.35
C GLU A 147 -17.40 4.72 4.70
N GLY A 148 -16.46 5.63 5.01
CA GLY A 148 -16.48 6.42 6.26
C GLY A 148 -17.62 7.44 6.37
N SER A 149 -18.30 7.75 5.25
CA SER A 149 -19.49 8.60 5.23
C SER A 149 -20.79 7.83 5.46
N GLN A 150 -20.75 6.49 5.46
CA GLN A 150 -21.93 5.64 5.72
C GLN A 150 -22.08 5.26 7.20
N GLU A 151 -21.07 5.50 8.03
CA GLU A 151 -21.07 5.22 9.47
C GLU A 151 -21.36 6.45 10.35
N GLN A 152 -21.71 7.60 9.75
CA GLN A 152 -22.13 8.84 10.42
C GLN A 152 -23.62 9.13 10.18
#